data_AF-A0A9D7ZFX0-F1
#
_entry.id   AF-A0A9D7ZFX0-F1
#
_cell.length_a   1.000
_cell.length_b   1.000
_cell.length_c   1.000
_cell.angle_alpha   90.00
_cell.angle_beta   90.00
_cell.angle_gamma   90.00
#
_symmetry.space_group_name_H-M   'P 1'
#
loop_
_entity.id
_entity.type
_entity.pdbx_description
1 polymer ?
#
loop_
_entity_poly.entity_id
_entity_poly.type
_entity_poly.pdbx_seq_one_letter_code
_entity_poly.pdbx_strand_id
1 'polypeptide(L)'
;MKTLLLFAGVLAPIAIPQDSVLPVYGCGTGCRVESEQLSLPEQLDDGWIRLKVRRRTWINRCDWETKECIDEPASGRAGSPVVDVWLFADCKGEQFASSSSADRSDAWTQDVYWREGDAAGEPKFQTVAGNPFMQWAKLCPAEAIEGIRFIDGFWERFRQELQNLKRNATP
;
A
#
# COMPACT_ATOMS: atom_id res chain seq x y z
N MET A 1 -11.98 -14.50 -58.35
CA MET A 1 -12.14 -15.11 -57.01
C MET A 1 -11.23 -14.36 -56.04
N LYS A 2 -11.80 -13.64 -55.07
CA LYS A 2 -11.07 -12.87 -54.06
C LYS A 2 -11.39 -13.48 -52.69
N THR A 3 -10.48 -14.28 -52.16
CA THR A 3 -10.61 -14.86 -50.83
C THR A 3 -10.23 -13.79 -49.80
N LEU A 4 -11.22 -13.27 -49.08
CA LEU A 4 -10.97 -12.47 -47.88
C LEU A 4 -10.58 -13.43 -46.74
N LEU A 5 -9.34 -13.31 -46.27
CA LEU A 5 -8.91 -13.89 -45.00
C LEU A 5 -9.31 -12.92 -43.88
N LEU A 6 -10.36 -13.28 -43.15
CA LEU A 6 -10.72 -12.66 -41.87
C LEU A 6 -9.79 -13.21 -40.79
N PHE A 7 -8.84 -12.40 -40.33
CA PHE A 7 -8.10 -12.67 -39.11
C PHE A 7 -9.01 -12.38 -37.91
N ALA A 8 -9.57 -13.41 -37.32
CA ALA A 8 -10.17 -13.34 -35.99
C ALA A 8 -9.04 -13.23 -34.96
N GLY A 9 -8.73 -12.02 -34.53
CA GLY A 9 -7.83 -11.77 -33.41
C GLY A 9 -8.49 -12.24 -32.11
N VAL A 10 -7.92 -13.26 -31.46
CA VAL A 10 -8.29 -13.66 -30.11
C VAL A 10 -7.83 -12.57 -29.16
N LEU A 11 -8.76 -11.78 -28.62
CA LEU A 11 -8.51 -10.86 -27.52
C LEU A 11 -8.17 -11.70 -26.28
N ALA A 12 -6.88 -11.90 -26.02
CA ALA A 12 -6.45 -12.42 -24.72
C ALA A 12 -6.91 -11.41 -23.64
N PRO A 13 -7.48 -11.87 -22.51
CA PRO A 13 -7.81 -10.99 -21.41
C PRO A 13 -6.53 -10.27 -20.96
N ILE A 14 -6.57 -8.94 -20.97
CA ILE A 14 -5.46 -8.11 -20.50
C ILE A 14 -5.28 -8.40 -19.02
N ALA A 15 -4.23 -9.12 -18.65
CA ALA A 15 -3.85 -9.30 -17.25
C ALA A 15 -3.45 -7.93 -16.68
N ILE A 16 -4.10 -7.50 -15.61
CA ILE A 16 -3.78 -6.22 -14.96
C ILE A 16 -2.48 -6.40 -14.17
N PRO A 17 -1.41 -5.62 -14.46
CA PRO A 17 -0.19 -5.62 -13.66
C PRO A 17 -0.47 -5.33 -12.18
N GLN A 18 0.38 -5.83 -11.29
CA GLN A 18 0.21 -5.70 -9.83
C GLN A 18 1.34 -4.89 -9.18
N ASP A 19 2.10 -4.14 -9.98
CA ASP A 19 3.30 -3.41 -9.57
C ASP A 19 3.00 -2.03 -8.98
N SER A 20 1.84 -1.45 -9.30
CA SER A 20 1.40 -0.12 -8.85
C SER A 20 0.71 -0.12 -7.47
N VAL A 21 0.71 -1.25 -6.76
CA VAL A 21 0.18 -1.37 -5.39
C VAL A 21 1.17 -2.11 -4.48
N LEU A 22 1.02 -1.91 -3.18
CA LEU A 22 1.66 -2.80 -2.20
C LEU A 22 0.85 -4.10 -2.14
N PRO A 23 1.46 -5.27 -2.38
CA PRO A 23 0.72 -6.53 -2.34
C PRO A 23 0.19 -6.82 -0.92
N VAL A 24 0.99 -6.50 0.10
CA VAL A 24 0.63 -6.62 1.52
C VAL A 24 1.22 -5.46 2.31
N TYR A 25 0.46 -4.90 3.25
CA TYR A 25 0.97 -3.91 4.21
C TYR A 25 0.27 -4.02 5.57
N GLY A 26 0.93 -3.56 6.64
CA GLY A 26 0.36 -3.54 7.99
C GLY A 26 -0.57 -2.34 8.21
N CYS A 27 -1.62 -2.54 9.00
CA CYS A 27 -2.59 -1.50 9.41
C CYS A 27 -2.62 -1.30 10.94
N GLY A 28 -1.57 -1.71 11.63
CA GLY A 28 -1.46 -1.72 13.08
C GLY A 28 -1.17 -3.12 13.63
N THR A 29 -1.10 -3.25 14.95
CA THR A 29 -0.78 -4.52 15.62
C THR A 29 -1.78 -5.60 15.25
N GLY A 30 -1.28 -6.72 14.73
CA GLY A 30 -2.10 -7.88 14.32
C GLY A 30 -2.97 -7.62 13.09
N CYS A 31 -2.77 -6.51 12.36
CA CYS A 31 -3.58 -6.11 11.22
C CYS A 31 -2.73 -6.09 9.96
N ARG A 32 -3.17 -6.78 8.90
CA ARG A 32 -2.59 -6.67 7.55
C ARG A 32 -3.66 -6.51 6.49
N VAL A 33 -3.33 -5.78 5.44
CA VAL A 33 -4.17 -5.61 4.26
C VAL A 33 -3.43 -6.21 3.07
N GLU A 34 -4.09 -7.10 2.35
CA GLU A 34 -3.68 -7.53 1.02
C GLU A 34 -4.38 -6.66 -0.01
N SER A 35 -3.65 -6.25 -1.06
CA SER A 35 -4.24 -5.46 -2.15
C SER A 35 -4.04 -6.14 -3.50
N GLU A 36 -5.08 -6.10 -4.30
CA GLU A 36 -5.12 -6.57 -5.68
C GLU A 36 -5.52 -5.40 -6.58
N GLN A 37 -4.71 -5.12 -7.59
CA GLN A 37 -4.95 -4.06 -8.55
C GLN A 37 -6.00 -4.50 -9.58
N LEU A 38 -7.04 -3.68 -9.75
CA LEU A 38 -8.20 -3.95 -10.62
C LEU A 38 -8.25 -3.07 -11.87
N SER A 39 -7.47 -1.99 -11.93
CA SER A 39 -7.37 -1.13 -13.11
C SER A 39 -5.91 -0.78 -13.41
N LEU A 40 -5.65 -0.11 -14.54
CA LEU A 40 -4.37 0.59 -14.71
C LEU A 40 -4.42 1.94 -13.97
N PRO A 41 -3.27 2.49 -13.56
CA PRO A 41 -3.20 3.87 -13.09
C PRO A 41 -3.64 4.83 -14.20
N GLU A 42 -4.46 5.82 -13.83
CA GLU A 42 -4.97 6.84 -14.73
C GLU A 42 -4.60 8.22 -14.18
N GLN A 43 -4.03 9.07 -15.02
CA GLN A 43 -3.78 10.47 -14.67
C GLN A 43 -5.04 11.30 -14.94
N LEU A 44 -5.45 12.08 -13.94
CA LEU A 44 -6.60 12.97 -13.96
C LEU A 44 -6.19 14.38 -14.39
N ASP A 45 -7.17 15.19 -14.81
CA ASP A 45 -6.96 16.55 -15.28
C ASP A 45 -6.35 17.48 -14.20
N ASP A 46 -6.58 17.17 -12.93
CA ASP A 46 -6.04 17.92 -11.79
C ASP A 46 -4.63 17.46 -11.37
N GLY A 47 -4.01 16.55 -12.13
CA GLY A 47 -2.66 16.05 -11.93
C GLY A 47 -2.56 14.84 -10.99
N TRP A 48 -3.65 14.44 -10.34
CA TRP A 48 -3.66 13.23 -9.51
C TRP A 48 -3.64 11.96 -10.36
N ILE A 49 -3.07 10.90 -9.80
CA ILE A 49 -3.17 9.55 -10.34
C ILE A 49 -4.25 8.81 -9.55
N ARG A 50 -5.13 8.08 -10.21
CA ARG A 50 -6.07 7.15 -9.57
C ARG A 50 -5.88 5.71 -10.01
N LEU A 51 -6.22 4.78 -9.12
CA LEU A 51 -6.14 3.34 -9.35
C LEU A 51 -7.23 2.60 -8.56
N LYS A 52 -7.95 1.68 -9.21
CA LYS A 52 -8.92 0.82 -8.51
C LYS A 52 -8.24 -0.42 -7.94
N VAL A 53 -8.53 -0.75 -6.70
CA VAL A 53 -7.97 -1.91 -6.00
C VAL A 53 -9.04 -2.65 -5.20
N ARG A 54 -8.81 -3.94 -4.98
CA ARG A 54 -9.51 -4.74 -3.99
C ARG A 54 -8.62 -4.95 -2.79
N ARG A 55 -9.08 -4.53 -1.62
CA ARG A 55 -8.42 -4.77 -0.34
C ARG A 55 -9.06 -5.95 0.37
N ARG A 56 -8.23 -6.82 0.94
CA ARG A 56 -8.64 -7.88 1.87
C ARG A 56 -7.94 -7.66 3.19
N THR A 57 -8.69 -7.41 4.25
CA THR A 57 -8.13 -7.12 5.57
C THR A 57 -8.18 -8.35 6.44
N TRP A 58 -7.05 -8.65 7.08
CA TRP A 58 -6.87 -9.76 8.01
C TRP A 58 -6.48 -9.22 9.37
N ILE A 59 -7.11 -9.76 10.41
CA ILE A 59 -6.87 -9.41 11.82
C ILE A 59 -6.48 -10.67 12.57
N ASN A 60 -5.49 -10.55 13.45
CA ASN A 60 -5.13 -11.63 14.36
C ASN A 60 -6.19 -11.79 15.45
N ARG A 61 -6.66 -13.02 15.61
CA ARG A 61 -7.37 -13.47 16.81
C ARG A 61 -6.40 -14.32 17.63
N CYS A 62 -6.02 -13.80 18.79
CA CYS A 62 -5.14 -14.52 19.72
C CYS A 62 -5.96 -15.12 20.86
N ASP A 63 -5.72 -16.40 21.11
CA ASP A 63 -6.10 -17.07 22.33
C ASP A 63 -4.99 -16.84 23.36
N TRP A 64 -5.31 -16.14 24.44
CA TRP A 64 -4.33 -15.79 25.47
C TRP A 64 -4.04 -16.93 26.45
N GLU A 65 -4.87 -17.97 26.49
CA GLU A 65 -4.64 -19.16 27.30
C GLU A 65 -3.64 -20.09 26.61
N THR A 66 -3.80 -20.31 25.30
CA THR A 66 -2.91 -21.15 24.50
C THR A 66 -1.72 -20.39 23.93
N LYS A 67 -1.78 -19.06 23.91
CA LYS A 67 -0.83 -18.15 23.23
C LYS A 67 -0.74 -18.37 21.72
N GLU A 68 -1.77 -18.97 21.14
CA GLU A 68 -1.88 -19.14 19.69
C GLU A 68 -2.59 -17.95 19.08
N CYS A 69 -2.08 -17.48 17.94
CA CYS A 69 -2.73 -16.45 17.15
C CYS A 69 -2.99 -16.96 15.74
N ILE A 70 -4.20 -16.71 15.23
CA ILE A 70 -4.59 -17.04 13.87
C ILE A 70 -5.09 -15.80 13.13
N ASP A 71 -4.81 -15.74 11.83
CA ASP A 71 -5.33 -14.70 10.94
C ASP A 71 -6.78 -15.02 10.57
N GLU A 72 -7.68 -14.05 10.76
CA GLU A 72 -9.07 -14.14 10.32
C GLU A 72 -9.44 -12.91 9.48
N PRO A 73 -10.38 -13.04 8.52
CA PRO A 73 -10.88 -11.89 7.78
C PRO A 73 -11.48 -10.84 8.73
N ALA A 74 -11.24 -9.56 8.47
CA ALA A 74 -11.81 -8.48 9.26
C ALA A 74 -13.34 -8.57 9.31
N SER A 75 -13.92 -8.27 10.46
CA SER A 75 -15.38 -8.25 10.63
C SER A 75 -15.81 -7.24 11.70
N GLY A 76 -17.11 -6.91 11.71
CA GLY A 76 -17.71 -5.99 12.68
C GLY A 76 -17.06 -4.60 12.66
N ARG A 77 -16.50 -4.17 13.79
CA ARG A 77 -15.88 -2.84 13.94
C ARG A 77 -14.56 -2.69 13.17
N ALA A 78 -13.92 -3.79 12.77
CA ALA A 78 -12.71 -3.75 11.97
C ALA A 78 -12.98 -3.47 10.47
N GLY A 79 -14.26 -3.37 10.08
CA GLY A 79 -14.68 -3.10 8.71
C GLY A 79 -15.05 -4.35 7.92
N SER A 80 -15.30 -4.17 6.63
CA SER A 80 -15.59 -5.28 5.73
C SER A 80 -14.32 -6.09 5.43
N PRO A 81 -14.40 -7.44 5.38
CA PRO A 81 -13.23 -8.28 5.09
C PRO A 81 -12.67 -8.02 3.70
N VAL A 82 -13.53 -7.67 2.74
CA VAL A 82 -13.17 -7.35 1.36
C VAL A 82 -13.86 -6.06 0.96
N VAL A 83 -13.11 -5.14 0.35
CA VAL A 83 -13.65 -3.88 -0.15
C VAL A 83 -12.92 -3.45 -1.42
N ASP A 84 -13.67 -2.96 -2.41
CA ASP A 84 -13.11 -2.30 -3.59
C ASP A 84 -13.03 -0.80 -3.30
N VAL A 85 -11.84 -0.22 -3.47
CA VAL A 85 -11.59 1.21 -3.23
C VAL A 85 -10.78 1.81 -4.36
N TRP A 86 -10.84 3.13 -4.46
CA TRP A 86 -9.96 3.93 -5.31
C TRP A 86 -8.82 4.47 -4.47
N LEU A 87 -7.60 4.28 -4.96
CA LEU A 87 -6.40 4.92 -4.44
C LEU A 87 -6.09 6.14 -5.29
N PHE A 88 -5.59 7.19 -4.66
CA PHE A 88 -5.21 8.42 -5.30
C PHE A 88 -3.82 8.85 -4.81
N ALA A 89 -3.00 9.36 -5.73
CA ALA A 89 -1.70 9.94 -5.41
C ALA A 89 -1.52 11.28 -6.11
N ASP A 90 -1.10 12.29 -5.35
CA ASP A 90 -0.53 13.53 -5.85
C ASP A 90 0.99 13.44 -5.66
N CYS A 91 1.71 13.24 -6.76
CA CYS A 91 3.16 13.10 -6.71
C CYS A 91 3.86 14.41 -6.33
N LYS A 92 3.31 15.57 -6.72
CA LYS A 92 3.94 16.87 -6.45
C LYS A 92 3.55 17.42 -5.08
N GLY A 93 2.30 17.23 -4.70
CA GLY A 93 1.79 17.61 -3.37
C GLY A 93 2.20 16.66 -2.26
N GLU A 94 2.80 15.51 -2.59
CA GLU A 94 3.21 14.46 -1.65
C GLU A 94 2.01 13.95 -0.82
N GLN A 95 0.88 13.70 -1.50
CA GLN A 95 -0.36 13.29 -0.86
C GLN A 95 -0.84 11.94 -1.37
N PHE A 96 -1.42 11.18 -0.45
CA PHE A 96 -2.09 9.92 -0.73
C PHE A 96 -3.52 9.96 -0.21
N ALA A 97 -4.45 9.38 -0.95
CA ALA A 97 -5.81 9.24 -0.49
C ALA A 97 -6.41 7.89 -0.89
N SER A 98 -7.43 7.49 -0.12
CA SER A 98 -8.31 6.39 -0.50
C SER A 98 -9.77 6.83 -0.40
N SER A 99 -10.61 6.32 -1.29
CA SER A 99 -12.01 6.73 -1.43
C SER A 99 -12.85 5.58 -1.96
N SER A 100 -14.14 5.54 -1.61
CA SER A 100 -15.06 4.59 -2.21
C SER A 100 -15.56 5.06 -3.59
N SER A 101 -15.44 6.36 -3.86
CA SER A 101 -15.82 6.99 -5.12
C SER A 101 -14.66 7.15 -6.10
N ALA A 102 -14.95 7.08 -7.40
CA ALA A 102 -13.95 7.24 -8.47
C ALA A 102 -13.49 8.69 -8.68
N ASP A 103 -14.26 9.66 -8.17
CA ASP A 103 -14.05 11.10 -8.31
C ASP A 103 -13.42 11.73 -7.07
N ARG A 104 -12.98 10.91 -6.09
CA ARG A 104 -12.34 11.36 -4.85
C ARG A 104 -13.27 12.16 -3.92
N SER A 105 -14.59 12.18 -4.13
CA SER A 105 -15.54 13.02 -3.37
C SER A 105 -15.60 12.72 -1.87
N ASP A 106 -15.36 11.46 -1.49
CA ASP A 106 -15.37 10.97 -0.11
C ASP A 106 -13.97 10.61 0.39
N ALA A 107 -12.93 11.13 -0.26
CA ALA A 107 -11.57 10.72 0.01
C ALA A 107 -11.03 11.23 1.33
N TRP A 108 -10.33 10.34 2.03
CA TRP A 108 -9.50 10.71 3.15
C TRP A 108 -8.06 10.93 2.68
N THR A 109 -7.66 12.20 2.60
CA THR A 109 -6.34 12.62 2.12
C THR A 109 -5.35 12.74 3.27
N GLN A 110 -4.12 12.29 3.04
CA GLN A 110 -3.03 12.30 4.01
C GLN A 110 -1.72 12.73 3.33
N ASP A 111 -0.92 13.56 4.00
CA ASP A 111 0.47 13.77 3.60
C ASP A 111 1.28 12.50 3.78
N VAL A 112 2.17 12.19 2.84
CA VAL A 112 3.02 11.00 2.89
C VAL A 112 4.29 11.20 3.72
N TYR A 113 4.60 12.45 4.08
CA TYR A 113 5.66 12.82 5.02
C TYR A 113 5.06 13.49 6.26
N TRP A 114 5.77 13.41 7.39
CA TRP A 114 5.43 14.19 8.57
C TRP A 114 5.71 15.68 8.31
N ARG A 115 4.76 16.55 8.69
CA ARG A 115 4.90 18.00 8.50
C ARG A 115 5.42 18.72 9.74
N GLU A 116 5.20 18.15 10.92
CA GLU A 116 5.48 18.78 12.22
C GLU A 116 6.07 17.77 13.21
N GLY A 117 6.75 18.29 14.24
CA GLY A 117 7.39 17.51 15.30
C GLY A 117 8.78 16.97 14.93
N ASP A 118 9.33 16.11 15.78
CA ASP A 118 10.71 15.60 15.63
C ASP A 118 10.91 14.73 14.39
N ALA A 119 9.82 14.14 13.87
CA ALA A 119 9.85 13.32 12.66
C ALA A 119 9.57 14.12 11.39
N ALA A 120 9.45 15.46 11.45
CA ALA A 120 9.13 16.28 10.28
C ALA A 120 10.11 16.03 9.11
N GLY A 121 9.55 15.85 7.91
CA GLY A 121 10.29 15.47 6.71
C GLY A 121 10.57 13.97 6.57
N GLU A 122 10.36 13.16 7.61
CA GLU A 122 10.48 11.71 7.50
C GLU A 122 9.26 11.09 6.80
N PRO A 123 9.45 10.03 5.99
CA PRO A 123 8.34 9.33 5.36
C PRO A 123 7.41 8.73 6.41
N LYS A 124 6.11 8.77 6.18
CA LYS A 124 5.10 8.09 7.00
C LYS A 124 4.98 6.63 6.59
N PHE A 125 5.97 5.82 6.97
CA PHE A 125 5.96 4.37 6.78
C PHE A 125 5.77 3.64 8.12
N GLN A 126 5.18 2.44 8.08
CA GLN A 126 4.84 1.64 9.28
C GLN A 126 3.88 2.31 10.29
N THR A 127 2.91 3.06 9.81
CA THR A 127 1.89 3.66 10.65
C THR A 127 0.67 2.75 10.82
N VAL A 128 -0.13 3.00 11.85
CA VAL A 128 -1.48 2.40 11.99
C VAL A 128 -2.42 2.78 10.83
N ALA A 129 -2.12 3.87 10.13
CA ALA A 129 -2.90 4.35 8.98
C ALA A 129 -2.56 3.64 7.66
N GLY A 130 -1.80 2.54 7.70
CA GLY A 130 -1.62 1.68 6.53
C GLY A 130 -0.47 2.07 5.60
N ASN A 131 0.59 2.70 6.12
CA ASN A 131 1.81 2.97 5.35
C ASN A 131 1.59 3.88 4.11
N PRO A 132 1.10 5.13 4.30
CA PRO A 132 0.75 6.03 3.20
C PRO A 132 1.94 6.33 2.26
N PHE A 133 3.16 6.46 2.80
CA PHE A 133 4.35 6.69 1.96
C PHE A 133 4.60 5.55 0.98
N MET A 134 4.64 4.31 1.45
CA MET A 134 4.96 3.18 0.57
C MET A 134 3.85 2.91 -0.45
N GLN A 135 2.59 3.21 -0.13
CA GLN A 135 1.49 3.11 -1.10
C GLN A 135 1.61 4.19 -2.18
N TRP A 136 1.88 5.44 -1.79
CA TRP A 136 2.13 6.53 -2.72
C TRP A 136 3.36 6.29 -3.62
N ALA A 137 4.44 5.76 -3.05
CA ALA A 137 5.66 5.44 -3.78
C ALA A 137 5.48 4.44 -4.92
N LYS A 138 4.42 3.61 -4.86
CA LYS A 138 4.06 2.71 -5.96
C LYS A 138 3.45 3.42 -7.17
N LEU A 139 2.83 4.57 -6.95
CA LEU A 139 2.24 5.41 -7.99
C LEU A 139 3.17 6.55 -8.42
N CYS A 140 4.07 6.98 -7.53
CA CYS A 140 5.02 8.09 -7.74
C CYS A 140 6.48 7.65 -7.50
N PRO A 141 7.03 6.70 -8.28
CA PRO A 141 8.32 6.09 -7.98
C PRO A 141 9.51 7.06 -8.13
N ALA A 142 9.40 8.09 -8.97
CA ALA A 142 10.49 9.06 -9.18
C ALA A 142 10.64 9.99 -7.96
N GLU A 143 9.52 10.45 -7.41
CA GLU A 143 9.45 11.31 -6.24
C GLU A 143 9.76 10.56 -4.94
N ALA A 144 9.58 9.24 -4.92
CA ALA A 144 9.80 8.42 -3.73
C ALA A 144 11.26 8.01 -3.47
N ILE A 145 12.19 8.27 -4.38
CA ILE A 145 13.58 7.76 -4.30
C ILE A 145 14.24 8.10 -2.96
N GLU A 146 14.12 9.36 -2.51
CA GLU A 146 14.76 9.81 -1.28
C GLU A 146 14.14 9.16 -0.05
N GLY A 147 12.82 9.12 0.04
CA GLY A 147 12.12 8.46 1.15
C GLY A 147 12.37 6.94 1.19
N ILE A 148 12.50 6.26 0.05
CA ILE A 148 12.88 4.84 0.00
C ILE A 148 14.29 4.64 0.57
N ARG A 149 15.25 5.47 0.19
CA ARG A 149 16.63 5.41 0.73
C ARG A 149 16.66 5.65 2.24
N PHE A 150 15.82 6.57 2.74
CA PHE A 150 15.68 6.79 4.18
C PHE A 150 15.24 5.50 4.89
N ILE A 151 14.21 4.83 4.36
CA ILE A 151 13.65 3.60 4.92
C ILE A 151 14.68 2.47 4.90
N ASP A 152 15.38 2.29 3.78
CA ASP A 152 16.43 1.26 3.65
C ASP A 152 17.54 1.46 4.69
N GLY A 153 18.03 2.70 4.83
CA GLY A 153 19.03 3.04 5.83
C GLY A 153 18.55 2.86 7.28
N PHE A 154 17.28 3.14 7.55
CA PHE A 154 16.66 2.85 8.85
C PHE A 154 16.73 1.35 9.19
N TRP A 155 16.35 0.48 8.25
CA TRP A 155 16.37 -0.97 8.47
C TRP A 155 17.77 -1.55 8.59
N GLU A 156 18.74 -1.00 7.87
CA GLU A 156 20.15 -1.39 8.01
C GLU A 156 20.66 -1.09 9.41
N ARG A 157 20.45 0.13 9.92
CA ARG A 157 20.85 0.51 11.28
C ARG A 157 20.17 -0.35 12.32
N PHE A 158 18.85 -0.55 12.19
CA PHE A 158 18.09 -1.39 13.12
C PHE A 158 18.64 -2.83 13.17
N ARG A 159 18.95 -3.44 12.01
CA ARG A 159 19.54 -4.78 11.94
C ARG A 159 20.93 -4.84 12.59
N GLN A 160 21.76 -3.83 12.38
CA GLN A 160 23.10 -3.75 13.00
C GLN A 160 22.99 -3.66 14.53
N GLU A 161 22.08 -2.85 15.06
CA GLU A 161 21.84 -2.76 16.51
C GLU A 161 21.37 -4.10 17.09
N LEU A 162 20.42 -4.78 16.43
CA LEU A 162 19.99 -6.12 16.86
C LEU A 162 21.13 -7.13 16.88
N GLN A 163 22.05 -7.08 15.91
CA GLN A 163 23.23 -7.95 15.89
C GLN A 163 24.20 -7.62 17.03
N ASN A 164 24.44 -6.34 17.30
CA ASN A 164 25.27 -5.90 18.42
C ASN A 164 24.70 -6.36 19.76
N LEU A 165 23.39 -6.23 19.96
CA LEU A 165 22.71 -6.72 21.16
C LEU A 165 22.84 -8.23 21.32
N LYS A 166 22.64 -9.01 20.24
CA LYS A 166 22.84 -10.48 20.28
C LYS A 166 24.27 -10.87 20.64
N ARG A 167 25.27 -10.20 20.06
CA ARG A 167 26.69 -10.43 20.35
C ARG A 167 27.00 -10.13 21.82
N ASN A 168 26.50 -9.02 22.35
CA ASN A 168 26.75 -8.60 23.72
C ASN A 168 25.94 -9.41 24.75
N ALA A 169 24.88 -10.10 24.33
CA ALA A 169 24.08 -11.01 25.16
C ALA A 169 24.61 -12.45 25.18
N THR A 170 25.65 -12.77 24.40
CA THR A 170 26.30 -14.08 24.40
C THR A 170 27.58 -13.98 25.25
N PRO A 171 27.66 -14.67 26.41
CA PRO A 171 28.84 -14.63 27.29
C PRO A 171 30.07 -15.32 26.67
#